data_AF-A0A9Q2PDZ6-F1
#
_entry.id   AF-A0A9Q2PDZ6-F1
#
_cell.length_a   1.000
_cell.length_b   1.000
_cell.length_c   1.000
_cell.angle_alpha   90.00
_cell.angle_beta   90.00
_cell.angle_gamma   90.00
#
_symmetry.space_group_name_H-M   'P 1'
#
loop_
_entity.id
_entity.type
_entity.pdbx_description
1 polymer ?
#
loop_
_entity_poly.entity_id
_entity_poly.type
_entity_poly.pdbx_seq_one_letter_code
_entity_poly.pdbx_strand_id
1 'polypeptide(L)'
;MTDHHTALLDTLLPGDGADWPAAGVHGLAERMSELAAGIPDGDEALAFVLNALPEGFPDLSPETREDVLRGVEAEMPQQFEVVVTAAYNAYYTDPVVRDVIERLTGYENRPPQPEGYSLEPFDESLLDAVKARGPIWRPVD
;
A
#
# COMPACT_ATOMS: atom_id res chain seq x y z
N MET A 1 21.06 -0.41 -16.19
CA MET A 1 20.07 -1.49 -16.34
C MET A 1 19.20 -1.44 -15.11
N THR A 2 17.88 -1.40 -15.30
CA THR A 2 16.92 -1.54 -14.20
C THR A 2 17.05 -2.95 -13.64
N ASP A 3 17.08 -3.12 -12.32
CA ASP A 3 17.13 -4.45 -11.71
C ASP A 3 15.74 -5.11 -11.63
N HIS A 4 15.70 -6.41 -11.30
CA HIS A 4 14.45 -7.16 -11.17
C HIS A 4 13.49 -6.58 -10.13
N HIS A 5 13.98 -6.00 -9.03
CA HIS A 5 13.11 -5.43 -7.99
C HIS A 5 12.37 -4.21 -8.51
N THR A 6 13.09 -3.31 -9.17
CA THR A 6 12.53 -2.09 -9.75
C THR A 6 11.58 -2.44 -10.89
N ALA A 7 11.96 -3.36 -11.78
CA ALA A 7 11.09 -3.80 -12.87
C ALA A 7 9.82 -4.51 -12.36
N LEU A 8 9.91 -5.29 -11.28
CA LEU A 8 8.76 -5.91 -10.62
C LEU A 8 7.81 -4.84 -10.08
N LEU A 9 8.34 -3.85 -9.35
CA LEU A 9 7.55 -2.74 -8.82
C LEU A 9 6.90 -1.89 -9.91
N ASP A 10 7.63 -1.55 -10.96
CA ASP A 10 7.09 -0.81 -12.11
C ASP A 10 6.01 -1.60 -12.87
N THR A 11 6.02 -2.93 -12.77
CA THR A 11 4.97 -3.77 -13.39
C THR A 11 3.74 -3.82 -12.49
N LEU A 12 3.91 -3.91 -11.16
CA LEU A 12 2.79 -3.91 -10.21
C LEU A 12 2.14 -2.52 -10.08
N LEU A 13 2.94 -1.46 -10.17
CA LEU A 13 2.56 -0.08 -9.90
C LEU A 13 3.18 0.84 -10.97
N PRO A 14 2.70 0.77 -12.24
CA PRO A 14 3.28 1.47 -13.39
C PRO A 14 3.03 2.99 -13.40
N GLY A 15 2.18 3.49 -12.50
CA GLY A 15 1.65 4.85 -12.60
C GLY A 15 0.68 5.01 -13.78
N ASP A 16 0.23 6.25 -14.03
CA ASP A 16 -0.71 6.57 -15.10
C ASP A 16 -0.12 7.47 -16.20
N GLY A 17 1.17 7.82 -16.08
CA GLY A 17 1.85 8.76 -16.97
C GLY A 17 1.42 10.22 -16.81
N ALA A 18 0.65 10.53 -15.77
CA ALA A 18 0.17 11.87 -15.43
C ALA A 18 0.42 12.17 -13.95
N ASP A 19 -0.59 12.01 -13.10
CA ASP A 19 -0.52 12.39 -11.69
C ASP A 19 0.11 11.31 -10.80
N TRP A 20 -0.03 10.04 -11.17
CA TRP A 20 0.43 8.90 -10.39
C TRP A 20 1.81 8.43 -10.89
N PRO A 21 2.88 8.57 -10.09
CA PRO A 21 4.21 8.13 -10.49
C PRO A 21 4.30 6.60 -10.50
N ALA A 22 5.15 6.04 -11.37
CA ALA A 22 5.53 4.64 -11.27
C ALA A 22 6.36 4.40 -10.00
N ALA A 23 6.25 3.23 -9.39
CA ALA A 23 6.93 2.93 -8.13
C ALA A 23 8.46 2.98 -8.22
N GLY A 24 9.04 2.62 -9.37
CA GLY A 24 10.48 2.63 -9.60
C GLY A 24 11.10 4.03 -9.67
N VAL A 25 10.32 5.08 -9.97
CA VAL A 25 10.82 6.47 -10.07
C VAL A 25 11.40 6.95 -8.74
N HIS A 26 10.89 6.46 -7.61
CA HIS A 26 11.29 6.85 -6.27
C HIS A 26 12.26 5.87 -5.61
N GLY A 27 12.80 4.89 -6.36
CA GLY A 27 13.72 3.91 -5.81
C GLY A 27 13.10 3.03 -4.71
N LEU A 28 11.79 2.78 -4.79
CA LEU A 28 11.05 2.07 -3.73
C LEU A 28 11.39 0.58 -3.60
N ALA A 29 12.26 0.04 -4.46
CA ALA A 29 12.72 -1.34 -4.43
C ALA A 29 13.33 -1.71 -3.07
N GLU A 30 14.23 -0.89 -2.53
CA GLU A 30 14.84 -1.13 -1.22
C GLU A 30 13.78 -1.10 -0.10
N ARG A 31 12.89 -0.11 -0.15
CA ARG A 31 11.83 0.04 0.85
C ARG A 31 10.83 -1.12 0.84
N MET A 32 10.48 -1.64 -0.34
CA MET A 32 9.67 -2.84 -0.48
C MET A 32 10.37 -4.04 0.15
N SER A 33 11.66 -4.24 -0.12
CA SER A 33 12.42 -5.35 0.47
C SER A 33 12.47 -5.25 2.00
N GLU A 34 12.69 -4.06 2.57
CA GLU A 34 12.63 -3.84 4.02
C GLU A 34 11.26 -4.18 4.61
N LEU A 35 10.18 -3.80 3.93
CA LEU A 35 8.82 -4.06 4.39
C LEU A 35 8.45 -5.53 4.27
N ALA A 36 8.92 -6.22 3.23
CA ALA A 36 8.79 -7.67 3.09
C ALA A 36 9.48 -8.40 4.24
N ALA A 37 10.70 -7.99 4.63
CA ALA A 37 11.42 -8.55 5.77
C ALA A 37 10.66 -8.43 7.10
N GLY A 38 9.75 -7.45 7.22
CA GLY A 38 8.89 -7.26 8.39
C GLY A 38 7.65 -8.17 8.42
N ILE A 39 7.33 -8.87 7.33
CA ILE A 39 6.22 -9.82 7.22
C ILE A 39 6.76 -11.23 7.53
N PRO A 40 6.01 -12.09 8.26
CA PRO A 40 6.41 -13.49 8.45
C PRO A 40 6.73 -14.17 7.12
N ASP A 41 7.91 -14.78 7.03
CA ASP A 41 8.46 -15.44 5.84
C ASP A 41 8.60 -14.54 4.59
N GLY A 42 8.56 -13.21 4.76
CA GLY A 42 8.48 -12.28 3.64
C GLY A 42 9.77 -12.12 2.84
N ASP A 43 10.95 -12.22 3.47
CA ASP A 43 12.23 -12.28 2.76
C ASP A 43 12.31 -13.50 1.82
N GLU A 44 11.83 -14.66 2.30
CA GLU A 44 11.81 -15.89 1.52
C GLU A 44 10.77 -15.81 0.39
N ALA A 45 9.58 -15.26 0.67
CA ALA A 45 8.55 -15.02 -0.34
C ALA A 45 9.05 -14.09 -1.47
N LEU A 46 9.70 -12.98 -1.13
CA LEU A 46 10.28 -12.07 -2.11
C LEU A 46 11.37 -12.75 -2.94
N ALA A 47 12.26 -13.51 -2.30
CA ALA A 47 13.27 -14.28 -3.00
C ALA A 47 12.67 -15.31 -3.97
N PHE A 48 11.62 -16.03 -3.57
CA PHE A 48 10.92 -16.99 -4.45
C PHE A 48 10.34 -16.30 -5.68
N VAL A 49 9.63 -15.19 -5.50
CA VAL A 49 9.04 -14.43 -6.61
C VAL A 49 10.12 -13.92 -7.55
N LEU A 50 11.20 -13.32 -7.03
CA LEU A 50 12.29 -12.80 -7.85
C LEU A 50 13.05 -13.90 -8.61
N ASN A 51 13.25 -15.07 -7.99
CA ASN A 51 13.90 -16.21 -8.62
C ASN A 51 13.04 -16.86 -9.71
N ALA A 52 11.72 -16.65 -9.68
CA ALA A 52 10.82 -17.11 -10.73
C ALA A 52 10.83 -16.20 -11.98
N LEU A 53 11.41 -14.99 -11.87
CA LEU A 53 11.52 -14.07 -12.99
C LEU A 53 12.67 -14.48 -13.93
N PRO A 54 12.50 -14.35 -15.26
CA PRO A 54 13.59 -14.62 -16.20
C PRO A 54 14.72 -13.59 -16.05
N GLU A 55 15.97 -13.98 -16.36
CA GLU A 55 17.15 -13.10 -16.24
C GLU A 55 16.99 -11.76 -16.98
N GLY A 56 16.34 -11.77 -18.15
CA GLY A 56 16.04 -10.58 -18.95
C GLY A 56 14.72 -9.88 -18.63
N PHE A 57 14.09 -10.15 -17.49
CA PHE A 57 12.79 -9.57 -17.12
C PHE A 57 12.74 -8.03 -17.24
N PRO A 58 13.75 -7.27 -16.78
CA PRO A 58 13.78 -5.82 -16.96
C PRO A 58 13.88 -5.34 -18.41
N ASP A 59 14.20 -6.20 -19.37
CA ASP A 59 14.30 -5.83 -20.79
C ASP A 59 13.02 -6.19 -21.57
N LEU A 60 12.07 -6.87 -20.94
CA LEU A 60 10.78 -7.22 -21.53
C LEU A 60 9.86 -6.00 -21.68
N SER A 61 8.95 -6.07 -22.65
CA SER A 61 7.85 -5.10 -22.78
C SER A 61 6.92 -5.14 -21.55
N PRO A 62 6.25 -4.03 -21.20
CA PRO A 62 5.32 -3.99 -20.07
C PRO A 62 4.28 -5.11 -20.10
N GLU A 63 3.68 -5.36 -21.26
CA GLU A 63 2.66 -6.39 -21.44
C GLU A 63 3.23 -7.80 -21.18
N THR A 64 4.46 -8.05 -21.64
CA THR A 64 5.13 -9.34 -21.39
C THR A 64 5.51 -9.49 -19.91
N ARG A 65 5.91 -8.41 -19.22
CA ARG A 65 6.19 -8.48 -17.79
C ARG A 65 4.92 -8.81 -17.00
N GLU A 66 3.79 -8.19 -17.33
CA GLU A 66 2.50 -8.51 -16.71
C GLU A 66 2.14 -9.99 -16.89
N ASP A 67 2.28 -10.53 -18.10
CA ASP A 67 1.99 -11.94 -18.38
C ASP A 67 2.91 -12.90 -17.59
N VAL A 68 4.18 -12.55 -17.44
CA VAL A 68 5.11 -13.29 -16.57
C VAL A 68 4.64 -13.23 -15.11
N LEU A 69 4.28 -12.04 -14.59
CA LEU A 69 3.83 -11.91 -13.20
C LEU A 69 2.51 -12.65 -12.94
N ARG A 70 1.57 -12.67 -13.89
CA ARG A 70 0.35 -13.49 -13.80
C ARG A 70 0.67 -14.98 -13.69
N GLY A 71 1.69 -15.44 -14.41
CA GLY A 71 2.19 -16.82 -14.31
C GLY A 71 2.76 -17.11 -12.92
N VAL A 72 3.63 -16.23 -12.41
CA VAL A 72 4.21 -16.34 -11.07
C VAL A 72 3.12 -16.32 -9.99
N GLU A 73 2.17 -15.40 -10.07
CA GLU A 73 1.03 -15.32 -9.14
C GLU A 73 0.21 -16.62 -9.12
N ALA A 74 -0.03 -17.23 -10.27
CA ALA A 74 -0.77 -18.49 -10.36
C ALA A 74 0.00 -19.68 -9.75
N GLU A 75 1.33 -19.69 -9.87
CA GLU A 75 2.19 -20.77 -9.34
C GLU A 75 2.45 -20.65 -7.83
N MET A 76 2.57 -19.42 -7.31
CA MET A 76 2.93 -19.16 -5.90
C MET A 76 2.09 -18.02 -5.30
N PRO A 77 0.75 -18.19 -5.18
CA PRO A 77 -0.15 -17.11 -4.82
C PRO A 77 0.11 -16.54 -3.43
N GLN A 78 0.50 -17.36 -2.45
CA GLN A 78 0.76 -16.89 -1.08
C GLN A 78 2.01 -16.01 -1.01
N GLN A 79 3.09 -16.40 -1.68
CA GLN A 79 4.34 -15.63 -1.74
C GLN A 79 4.12 -14.33 -2.52
N PHE A 80 3.38 -14.41 -3.62
CA PHE A 80 3.05 -13.24 -4.42
C PHE A 80 2.20 -12.23 -3.65
N GLU A 81 1.22 -12.68 -2.85
CA GLU A 81 0.42 -11.82 -1.97
C GLU A 81 1.28 -11.03 -0.96
N VAL A 82 2.32 -11.66 -0.40
CA VAL A 82 3.28 -10.98 0.49
C VAL A 82 4.05 -9.89 -0.25
N VAL A 83 4.52 -10.16 -1.46
CA VAL A 83 5.23 -9.18 -2.31
C VAL A 83 4.32 -8.02 -2.70
N VAL A 84 3.09 -8.28 -3.10
CA VAL A 84 2.09 -7.25 -3.40
C VAL A 84 1.84 -6.39 -2.16
N THR A 85 1.66 -7.01 -1.00
CA THR A 85 1.45 -6.29 0.27
C THR A 85 2.63 -5.37 0.58
N ALA A 86 3.87 -5.86 0.44
CA ALA A 86 5.07 -5.06 0.65
C ALA A 86 5.19 -3.91 -0.37
N ALA A 87 4.88 -4.16 -1.64
CA ALA A 87 4.91 -3.17 -2.72
C ALA A 87 3.91 -2.03 -2.48
N TYR A 88 2.66 -2.37 -2.14
CA TYR A 88 1.63 -1.38 -1.81
C TYR A 88 1.99 -0.57 -0.57
N ASN A 89 2.53 -1.21 0.47
CA ASN A 89 2.98 -0.51 1.66
C ASN A 89 4.15 0.44 1.34
N ALA A 90 5.12 0.04 0.51
CA ALA A 90 6.21 0.90 0.09
C ALA A 90 5.69 2.12 -0.68
N TYR A 91 4.76 1.91 -1.62
CA TYR A 91 4.21 2.95 -2.47
C TYR A 91 3.33 3.95 -1.71
N TYR A 92 2.32 3.47 -0.97
CA TYR A 92 1.38 4.37 -0.30
C TYR A 92 1.92 5.02 0.97
N THR A 93 3.10 4.59 1.45
CA THR A 93 3.80 5.28 2.55
C THR A 93 4.88 6.27 2.07
N ASP A 94 5.20 6.28 0.77
CA ASP A 94 6.13 7.22 0.17
C ASP A 94 5.60 8.67 0.28
N PRO A 95 6.42 9.64 0.73
CA PRO A 95 5.99 11.03 0.86
C PRO A 95 5.46 11.64 -0.42
N VAL A 96 6.06 11.34 -1.59
CA VAL A 96 5.63 11.94 -2.87
C VAL A 96 4.26 11.40 -3.27
N VAL A 97 4.04 10.08 -3.15
CA VAL A 97 2.72 9.48 -3.41
C VAL A 97 1.66 10.05 -2.48
N ARG A 98 2.00 10.27 -1.20
CA ARG A 98 1.07 10.89 -0.24
C ARG A 98 0.75 12.35 -0.59
N ASP A 99 1.71 13.12 -1.12
CA ASP A 99 1.47 14.48 -1.62
C ASP A 99 0.58 14.48 -2.89
N VAL A 100 0.68 13.45 -3.74
CA VAL A 100 -0.27 13.24 -4.86
C VAL A 100 -1.68 13.00 -4.33
N ILE A 101 -1.84 12.13 -3.33
CA ILE A 101 -3.14 11.85 -2.72
C ILE A 101 -3.75 13.11 -2.13
N GLU A 102 -2.98 13.90 -1.39
CA GLU A 102 -3.44 15.19 -0.85
C GLU A 102 -3.91 16.13 -1.96
N ARG A 103 -3.09 16.32 -3.00
CA ARG A 103 -3.42 17.19 -4.14
C ARG A 103 -4.71 16.77 -4.85
N LEU A 104 -4.91 15.47 -5.07
CA LEU A 104 -6.04 14.95 -5.84
C LEU A 104 -7.33 14.84 -5.03
N THR A 105 -7.24 14.58 -3.73
CA THR A 105 -8.41 14.28 -2.89
C THR A 105 -8.78 15.39 -1.93
N GLY A 106 -7.85 16.30 -1.63
CA GLY A 106 -7.99 17.32 -0.59
C GLY A 106 -7.84 16.79 0.84
N TYR A 107 -7.53 15.49 1.03
CA TYR A 107 -7.20 14.94 2.35
C TYR A 107 -5.74 15.23 2.66
N GLU A 108 -5.50 16.10 3.64
CA GLU A 108 -4.16 16.58 3.97
C GLU A 108 -3.23 15.44 4.42
N ASN A 109 -1.97 15.48 3.97
CA ASN A 109 -0.93 14.50 4.26
C ASN A 109 -0.35 14.67 5.68
N ARG A 110 -1.22 14.76 6.69
CA ARG A 110 -0.83 14.92 8.09
C ARG A 110 -1.81 14.18 9.02
N PRO A 111 -1.43 13.92 10.28
CA PRO A 111 -2.38 13.48 11.28
C PRO A 111 -3.57 14.46 11.34
N PRO A 112 -4.81 13.95 11.47
CA PRO A 112 -5.98 14.81 11.43
C PRO A 112 -6.03 15.76 12.62
N GLN A 113 -5.53 15.37 13.80
CA GLN A 113 -5.48 16.21 14.99
C GLN A 113 -4.08 16.80 15.18
N PRO A 114 -3.97 18.06 15.65
CA PRO A 114 -5.02 18.87 16.29
C PRO A 114 -5.90 19.74 15.38
N GLU A 115 -5.56 19.94 14.11
CA GLU A 115 -6.28 20.93 13.27
C GLU A 115 -7.69 20.47 12.87
N GLY A 116 -7.89 19.15 12.76
CA GLY A 116 -9.14 18.50 12.40
C GLY A 116 -9.62 18.82 10.98
N TYR A 117 -10.82 18.34 10.68
CA TYR A 117 -11.66 18.87 9.61
C TYR A 117 -12.79 19.68 10.26
N SER A 118 -13.28 20.72 9.58
CA SER A 118 -14.50 21.39 10.03
C SER A 118 -15.68 20.44 9.86
N LEU A 119 -16.27 20.03 10.97
CA LEU A 119 -17.47 19.21 11.00
C LEU A 119 -18.68 20.08 11.40
N GLU A 120 -19.85 19.73 10.90
CA GLU A 120 -21.09 20.28 11.41
C GLU A 120 -21.20 20.02 12.92
N PRO A 121 -21.84 20.93 13.69
CA PRO A 121 -22.11 20.69 15.10
C PRO A 121 -22.78 19.32 15.29
N PHE A 122 -22.28 18.55 16.26
CA PHE A 122 -22.85 17.25 16.57
C PHE A 122 -24.31 17.41 17.01
N ASP A 123 -25.22 16.66 16.38
CA ASP A 123 -26.62 16.62 16.78
C ASP A 123 -26.78 15.82 18.08
N GLU A 124 -26.90 16.55 19.19
CA GLU A 124 -27.05 15.94 20.52
C GLU A 124 -28.30 15.06 20.68
N SER A 125 -29.33 15.23 19.84
CA SER A 125 -30.53 14.39 19.89
C SER A 125 -30.25 12.92 19.56
N LEU A 126 -29.15 12.65 18.83
CA LEU A 126 -28.68 11.27 18.58
C LEU A 126 -28.31 10.52 19.86
N LEU A 127 -28.03 11.24 20.95
CA LEU A 127 -27.72 10.65 22.25
C LEU A 127 -28.96 10.36 23.10
N ASP A 128 -30.16 10.76 22.70
CA ASP A 128 -31.36 10.68 23.55
C ASP A 128 -31.65 9.23 23.99
N ALA A 129 -31.55 8.26 23.08
CA ALA A 129 -31.73 6.85 23.41
C ALA A 129 -30.67 6.33 24.40
N VAL A 130 -29.42 6.79 24.27
CA VAL A 130 -28.32 6.41 25.17
C VAL A 130 -28.52 7.03 26.55
N LYS A 131 -28.87 8.31 26.60
CA LYS A 131 -29.19 9.04 27.84
C LYS A 131 -30.40 8.40 28.56
N ALA A 132 -31.43 8.02 27.82
CA ALA A 132 -32.66 7.41 28.36
C ALA A 132 -32.46 6.00 28.92
N ARG A 133 -31.43 5.26 28.46
CA ARG A 133 -31.13 3.90 28.93
C ARG A 133 -30.71 3.84 30.41
N GLY A 134 -30.23 4.96 30.96
CA GLY A 134 -29.76 5.03 32.34
C GLY A 134 -28.45 4.26 32.60
N PRO A 135 -27.98 4.24 33.85
CA PRO A 135 -26.72 3.58 34.22
C PRO A 135 -26.73 2.10 33.86
N ILE A 136 -25.74 1.66 33.09
CA ILE A 136 -25.47 0.23 32.86
C ILE A 136 -24.50 -0.35 33.88
N TRP A 137 -23.93 0.49 34.73
CA TRP A 137 -23.03 0.09 35.81
C TRP A 137 -23.82 -0.10 37.11
N ARG A 138 -23.29 -0.96 38.00
CA ARG A 138 -23.81 -1.10 39.36
C ARG A 138 -23.27 0.05 40.21
N PRO A 139 -24.12 0.73 40.99
CA PRO A 139 -23.63 1.65 42.02
C PRO A 139 -22.81 0.86 43.04
N VAL A 140 -21.74 1.49 43.52
CA VAL A 140 -20.94 0.98 44.65
C VAL A 140 -21.31 1.88 45.83
N ASP A 141 -21.75 1.26 46.92
CA ASP A 141 -22.05 1.93 48.20
C ASP A 141 -20.76 2.37 48.92
#